data_AF-A0A3C1YQ52-F1
#
_entry.id   AF-A0A3C1YQ52-F1
#
_cell.length_a   1.000
_cell.length_b   1.000
_cell.length_c   1.000
_cell.angle_alpha   90.00
_cell.angle_beta   90.00
_cell.angle_gamma   90.00
#
_symmetry.space_group_name_H-M   'P 1'
#
loop_
_entity.id
_entity.type
_entity.pdbx_description
1 polymer ?
#
loop_
_entity_poly.entity_id
_entity_poly.type
_entity_poly.pdbx_seq_one_letter_code
_entity_poly.pdbx_strand_id
1 'polypeptide(L)'
;VDTRKVGSSEVRKASVSIRAYETTTARLLGVETGYSEESAAPANALVEGAMTNALNNVISRINSYWQDDLKNGAQYKIIFTIVGQFDQDTKYDIADAAAKTLKKIAGRVKENVVADNTIDYLAWIQDKDMQSPSALFRELRREFNANFSQGKLKQITLNRKLIVVGVE
;
A
#
# COMPACT_ATOMS: atom_id res chain seq x y z
N VAL A 1 -25.17 -16.59 -7.35
CA VAL A 1 -26.59 -16.23 -7.18
C VAL A 1 -27.26 -17.47 -6.66
N ASP A 2 -27.78 -17.39 -5.46
CA ASP A 2 -28.39 -18.52 -4.78
C ASP A 2 -29.91 -18.43 -4.98
N THR A 3 -30.56 -19.58 -5.10
CA THR A 3 -32.00 -19.67 -5.30
C THR A 3 -32.64 -20.49 -4.19
N ARG A 4 -33.82 -20.06 -3.73
CA ARG A 4 -34.59 -20.74 -2.70
C ARG A 4 -36.07 -20.65 -3.02
N LYS A 5 -36.85 -21.67 -2.65
CA LYS A 5 -38.31 -21.60 -2.65
C LYS A 5 -38.82 -21.11 -1.30
N VAL A 6 -39.67 -20.09 -1.31
CA VAL A 6 -40.39 -19.58 -0.14
C VAL A 6 -41.88 -19.61 -0.49
N GLY A 7 -42.61 -20.54 0.13
CA GLY A 7 -43.98 -20.86 -0.28
C GLY A 7 -44.03 -21.40 -1.72
N SER A 8 -44.86 -20.79 -2.57
CA SER A 8 -44.97 -21.12 -4.00
C SER A 8 -44.00 -20.33 -4.90
N SER A 9 -43.24 -19.37 -4.36
CA SER A 9 -42.40 -18.46 -5.12
C SER A 9 -40.93 -18.85 -5.07
N GLU A 10 -40.24 -18.75 -6.20
CA GLU A 10 -38.78 -18.84 -6.27
C GLU A 10 -38.19 -17.44 -6.03
N VAL A 11 -37.38 -17.33 -4.98
CA VAL A 11 -36.63 -16.12 -4.65
C VAL A 11 -35.15 -16.37 -4.87
N ARG A 12 -34.43 -15.31 -5.17
CA ARG A 12 -33.01 -15.37 -5.49
C ARG A 12 -32.27 -14.33 -4.68
N LYS A 13 -30.99 -14.61 -4.42
CA LYS A 13 -30.07 -13.70 -3.75
C LYS A 13 -28.75 -13.67 -4.49
N ALA A 14 -28.27 -12.47 -4.81
CA ALA A 14 -26.97 -12.26 -5.42
C ALA A 14 -25.95 -11.82 -4.38
N SER A 15 -24.70 -12.22 -4.58
CA SER A 15 -23.54 -11.74 -3.82
C SER A 15 -22.46 -11.33 -4.81
N VAL A 16 -21.87 -10.16 -4.61
CA VAL A 16 -20.80 -9.62 -5.47
C VAL A 16 -19.64 -9.21 -4.57
N SER A 17 -18.43 -9.68 -4.88
CA SER A 17 -17.21 -9.25 -4.19
C SER A 17 -16.43 -8.28 -5.06
N ILE A 18 -16.11 -7.11 -4.52
CA ILE A 18 -15.30 -6.08 -5.18
C ILE A 18 -13.98 -5.94 -4.43
N ARG A 19 -12.87 -5.95 -5.16
CA ARG A 19 -11.52 -5.72 -4.63
C ARG A 19 -10.87 -4.57 -5.40
N ALA A 20 -10.42 -3.55 -4.67
CA ALA A 20 -9.71 -2.41 -5.23
C ALA A 20 -8.24 -2.44 -4.83
N TYR A 21 -7.34 -2.25 -5.80
CA TYR A 21 -5.90 -2.23 -5.57
C TYR A 21 -5.29 -0.93 -6.09
N GLU A 22 -4.26 -0.44 -5.39
CA GLU A 22 -3.37 0.58 -5.92
C GLU A 22 -2.38 -0.06 -6.89
N THR A 23 -2.39 0.38 -8.15
CA THR A 23 -1.60 -0.24 -9.22
C THR A 23 -0.09 -0.09 -9.04
N THR A 24 0.37 0.98 -8.39
CA THR A 24 1.80 1.29 -8.22
C THR A 24 2.48 0.50 -7.10
N THR A 25 1.73 0.13 -6.06
CA THR A 25 2.26 -0.56 -4.88
C THR A 25 1.64 -1.95 -4.67
N ALA A 26 0.67 -2.33 -5.51
CA ALA A 26 -0.20 -3.50 -5.35
C ALA A 26 -0.96 -3.54 -4.01
N ARG A 27 -1.07 -2.42 -3.31
CA ARG A 27 -1.74 -2.33 -2.01
C ARG A 27 -3.25 -2.55 -2.16
N LEU A 28 -3.84 -3.41 -1.35
CA LEU A 28 -5.29 -3.56 -1.25
C LEU A 28 -5.88 -2.31 -0.57
N LEU A 29 -6.73 -1.58 -1.31
CA LEU A 29 -7.43 -0.38 -0.85
C LEU A 29 -8.84 -0.69 -0.33
N GLY A 30 -9.38 -1.87 -0.62
CA GLY A 30 -10.69 -2.24 -0.13
C GLY A 30 -11.12 -3.58 -0.68
N VAL A 31 -11.73 -4.39 0.18
CA VAL A 31 -12.44 -5.60 -0.21
C VAL A 31 -13.78 -5.59 0.49
N GLU A 32 -14.84 -5.74 -0.29
CA GLU A 32 -16.19 -5.83 0.23
C GLU A 32 -16.98 -6.86 -0.54
N THR A 33 -17.88 -7.53 0.17
CA THR A 33 -18.87 -8.42 -0.43
C THR A 33 -20.24 -7.84 -0.16
N GLY A 34 -20.88 -7.35 -1.21
CA GLY A 34 -22.24 -6.84 -1.16
C GLY A 34 -23.23 -7.96 -1.43
N TYR A 35 -24.41 -7.83 -0.85
CA TYR A 35 -25.50 -8.77 -0.99
C TYR A 35 -26.74 -8.04 -1.48
N SER A 36 -27.51 -8.68 -2.36
CA SER A 36 -28.83 -8.20 -2.73
C SER A 36 -29.83 -8.53 -1.63
N GLU A 37 -30.96 -7.83 -1.64
CA GLU A 37 -32.17 -8.33 -0.99
C GLU A 37 -32.60 -9.65 -1.65
N GLU A 38 -33.24 -10.52 -0.87
CA GLU A 38 -33.81 -11.76 -1.39
C GLU A 38 -35.15 -11.44 -2.06
N SER A 39 -35.26 -11.68 -3.37
CA SER A 39 -36.46 -11.32 -4.13
C SER A 39 -36.64 -12.20 -5.37
N ALA A 40 -37.86 -12.26 -5.89
CA ALA A 40 -38.18 -12.89 -7.18
C ALA A 40 -37.80 -12.01 -8.39
N ALA A 41 -37.16 -10.86 -8.16
CA ALA A 41 -36.69 -9.97 -9.19
C ALA A 41 -35.71 -10.67 -10.17
N PRO A 42 -35.59 -10.16 -11.41
CA PRO A 42 -34.61 -10.65 -12.37
C PRO A 42 -33.19 -10.70 -11.79
N ALA A 43 -32.43 -11.73 -12.17
CA ALA A 43 -31.11 -11.97 -11.58
C ALA A 43 -30.13 -10.81 -11.81
N ASN A 44 -30.22 -10.13 -12.95
CA ASN A 44 -29.43 -8.92 -13.24
C ASN A 44 -29.73 -7.79 -12.26
N ALA A 45 -31.01 -7.52 -11.94
CA ALA A 45 -31.38 -6.49 -10.97
C ALA A 45 -30.85 -6.79 -9.56
N LEU A 46 -30.83 -8.07 -9.16
CA LEU A 46 -30.25 -8.50 -7.88
C LEU A 46 -28.73 -8.34 -7.88
N VAL A 47 -28.04 -8.70 -8.97
CA VAL A 47 -26.60 -8.49 -9.10
C VAL A 47 -26.25 -7.01 -9.05
N GLU A 48 -27.03 -6.14 -9.71
CA GLU A 48 -26.87 -4.69 -9.63
C GLU A 48 -27.02 -4.18 -8.19
N GLY A 49 -28.05 -4.62 -7.46
CA GLY A 49 -28.22 -4.26 -6.05
C GLY A 49 -27.05 -4.69 -5.17
N ALA A 50 -26.59 -5.94 -5.32
CA ALA A 50 -25.41 -6.44 -4.60
C ALA A 50 -24.14 -5.67 -4.96
N MET A 51 -23.98 -5.30 -6.23
CA MET A 51 -22.84 -4.53 -6.73
C MET A 51 -22.85 -3.10 -6.18
N THR A 52 -23.97 -2.40 -6.23
CA THR A 52 -24.10 -1.04 -5.69
C THR A 52 -23.75 -1.02 -4.20
N ASN A 53 -24.23 -2.01 -3.43
CA ASN A 53 -23.90 -2.12 -2.02
C ASN A 53 -22.39 -2.33 -1.79
N ALA A 54 -21.77 -3.28 -2.49
CA ALA A 54 -20.33 -3.52 -2.41
C ALA A 54 -19.51 -2.28 -2.80
N LEU A 55 -19.93 -1.61 -3.89
CA LEU A 55 -19.22 -0.47 -4.46
C LEU A 55 -19.22 0.73 -3.53
N ASN A 56 -20.36 1.06 -2.91
CA ASN A 56 -20.45 2.17 -1.96
C ASN A 56 -19.50 1.98 -0.77
N ASN A 57 -19.39 0.77 -0.25
CA ASN A 57 -18.49 0.46 0.85
C ASN A 57 -17.01 0.54 0.43
N VAL A 58 -16.66 0.03 -0.77
CA VAL A 58 -15.29 0.15 -1.31
C VAL A 58 -14.92 1.62 -1.54
N ILE A 59 -15.80 2.42 -2.13
CA ILE A 59 -15.58 3.86 -2.35
C ILE A 59 -15.38 4.58 -1.00
N SER A 60 -16.19 4.26 0.01
CA SER A 60 -16.04 4.83 1.35
C SER A 60 -14.64 4.54 1.92
N ARG A 61 -14.16 3.29 1.82
CA ARG A 61 -12.79 2.92 2.24
C ARG A 61 -11.72 3.68 1.47
N ILE A 62 -11.83 3.77 0.15
CA ILE A 62 -10.89 4.53 -0.70
C ILE A 62 -10.84 6.00 -0.26
N ASN A 63 -12.00 6.61 -0.02
CA ASN A 63 -12.08 8.00 0.45
C ASN A 63 -11.41 8.18 1.82
N SER A 64 -11.62 7.25 2.76
CA SER A 64 -10.90 7.27 4.04
C SER A 64 -9.38 7.21 3.85
N TYR A 65 -8.89 6.39 2.91
CA TYR A 65 -7.46 6.34 2.61
C TYR A 65 -6.93 7.65 2.04
N TRP A 66 -7.66 8.30 1.13
CA TRP A 66 -7.25 9.60 0.62
C TRP A 66 -7.29 10.69 1.69
N GLN A 67 -8.25 10.66 2.61
CA GLN A 67 -8.28 11.56 3.75
C GLN A 67 -7.09 11.35 4.69
N ASP A 68 -6.70 10.09 4.94
CA ASP A 68 -5.50 9.76 5.71
C ASP A 68 -4.22 10.26 5.02
N ASP A 69 -4.12 10.11 3.69
CA ASP A 69 -2.98 10.61 2.91
C ASP A 69 -2.94 12.15 2.92
N LEU A 70 -4.09 12.84 2.86
CA LEU A 70 -4.15 14.30 2.99
C LEU A 70 -3.70 14.77 4.38
N LYS A 71 -4.02 14.02 5.44
CA LYS A 71 -3.64 14.35 6.81
C LYS A 71 -2.17 14.05 7.11
N ASN A 72 -1.67 12.89 6.68
CA ASN A 72 -0.36 12.40 7.08
C ASN A 72 0.74 12.70 6.05
N GLY A 73 0.40 13.13 4.84
CA GLY A 73 1.31 13.29 3.72
C GLY A 73 1.26 12.11 2.76
N ALA A 74 1.92 12.24 1.61
CA ALA A 74 1.91 11.22 0.58
C ALA A 74 2.60 9.93 1.07
N GLN A 75 1.90 8.80 0.98
CA GLN A 75 2.46 7.51 1.35
C GLN A 75 3.35 6.95 0.24
N TYR A 76 4.54 6.49 0.62
CA TYR A 76 5.48 5.74 -0.21
C TYR A 76 5.77 4.38 0.41
N LYS A 77 5.86 3.37 -0.44
CA LYS A 77 6.48 2.09 -0.14
C LYS A 77 7.95 2.16 -0.52
N ILE A 78 8.84 1.98 0.45
CA ILE A 78 10.29 2.09 0.27
C ILE A 78 10.91 0.75 0.64
N ILE A 79 11.62 0.14 -0.30
CA ILE A 79 12.29 -1.14 -0.13
C ILE A 79 13.79 -0.93 -0.28
N PHE A 80 14.53 -1.24 0.78
CA PHE A 80 15.98 -1.31 0.77
C PHE A 80 16.39 -2.74 0.48
N THR A 81 17.09 -2.95 -0.62
CA THR A 81 17.66 -4.24 -1.01
C THR A 81 19.15 -4.22 -0.73
N ILE A 82 19.63 -5.15 0.07
CA ILE A 82 21.06 -5.31 0.38
C ILE A 82 21.68 -6.12 -0.76
N VAL A 83 22.47 -5.45 -1.60
CA VAL A 83 23.10 -6.04 -2.80
C VAL A 83 24.58 -6.35 -2.54
N GLY A 84 25.25 -5.51 -1.74
CA GLY A 84 26.63 -5.73 -1.34
C GLY A 84 26.83 -6.96 -0.43
N GLN A 85 28.06 -7.45 -0.40
CA GLN A 85 28.47 -8.51 0.54
C GLN A 85 28.78 -7.85 1.89
N PHE A 86 27.80 -7.88 2.78
CA PHE A 86 27.90 -7.34 4.14
C PHE A 86 27.80 -8.47 5.16
N ASP A 87 28.58 -8.37 6.24
CA ASP A 87 28.44 -9.25 7.40
C ASP A 87 27.14 -8.94 8.17
N GLN A 88 26.81 -9.75 9.18
CA GLN A 88 25.56 -9.58 9.92
C GLN A 88 25.51 -8.24 10.67
N ASP A 89 26.62 -7.81 11.28
CA ASP A 89 26.67 -6.55 12.01
C ASP A 89 26.42 -5.36 11.09
N THR A 90 27.05 -5.34 9.91
CA THR A 90 26.83 -4.30 8.91
C THR A 90 25.39 -4.31 8.39
N LYS A 91 24.75 -5.48 8.26
CA LYS A 91 23.32 -5.56 7.89
C LYS A 91 22.41 -4.95 8.96
N TYR A 92 22.73 -5.09 10.24
CA TYR A 92 22.02 -4.39 11.32
C TYR A 92 22.23 -2.88 11.22
N ASP A 93 23.45 -2.43 10.95
CA ASP A 93 23.76 -1.00 10.78
C ASP A 93 23.02 -0.40 9.57
N ILE A 94 22.88 -1.15 8.47
CA ILE A 94 22.06 -0.76 7.31
C ILE A 94 20.59 -0.58 7.73
N ALA A 95 20.05 -1.51 8.52
CA ALA A 95 18.66 -1.43 8.99
C ALA A 95 18.44 -0.22 9.91
N ASP A 96 19.36 0.03 10.84
CA ASP A 96 19.30 1.19 11.72
C ASP A 96 19.47 2.51 10.94
N ALA A 97 20.38 2.57 9.97
CA ALA A 97 20.56 3.72 9.10
C ALA A 97 19.32 4.00 8.25
N ALA A 98 18.68 2.96 7.71
CA ALA A 98 17.41 3.09 6.99
C ALA A 98 16.31 3.66 7.90
N ALA A 99 16.16 3.11 9.11
CA ALA A 99 15.18 3.57 10.09
C ALA A 99 15.40 5.03 10.50
N LYS A 100 16.65 5.41 10.82
CA LYS A 100 17.04 6.78 11.19
C LYS A 100 16.77 7.77 10.05
N THR A 101 17.16 7.39 8.83
CA THR A 101 16.93 8.20 7.63
C THR A 101 15.44 8.46 7.42
N LEU A 102 14.62 7.40 7.46
CA LEU A 102 13.17 7.53 7.27
C LEU A 102 12.51 8.35 8.37
N LYS A 103 12.88 8.14 9.65
CA LYS A 103 12.35 8.92 10.78
C LYS A 103 12.68 10.42 10.67
N LYS A 104 13.78 10.78 10.02
CA LYS A 104 14.15 12.18 9.80
C LYS A 104 13.34 12.84 8.69
N ILE A 105 13.10 12.12 7.59
CA ILE A 105 12.48 12.71 6.39
C ILE A 105 10.95 12.58 6.37
N ALA A 106 10.40 11.58 7.07
CA ALA A 106 8.97 11.27 7.05
C ALA A 106 8.29 11.70 8.36
N GLY A 107 7.07 12.22 8.25
CA GLY A 107 6.26 12.55 9.44
C GLY A 107 5.73 11.30 10.16
N ARG A 108 5.64 10.18 9.43
CA ARG A 108 5.29 8.87 9.97
C ARG A 108 6.02 7.78 9.20
N VAL A 109 6.47 6.76 9.92
CA VAL A 109 7.11 5.58 9.35
C VAL A 109 6.48 4.34 9.96
N LYS A 110 6.27 3.30 9.14
CA LYS A 110 5.88 1.97 9.57
C LYS A 110 6.82 0.97 8.94
N GLU A 111 7.53 0.22 9.77
CA GLU A 111 8.28 -0.96 9.36
C GLU A 111 7.31 -2.11 9.10
N ASN A 112 7.43 -2.77 7.95
CA ASN A 112 6.63 -3.94 7.62
C ASN A 112 7.41 -5.22 7.81
N VAL A 113 8.62 -5.28 7.22
CA VAL A 113 9.47 -6.47 7.20
C VAL A 113 10.94 -6.05 7.23
N VAL A 114 11.72 -6.69 8.09
CA VAL A 114 13.18 -6.68 8.07
C VAL A 114 13.61 -8.12 7.84
N ALA A 115 14.28 -8.38 6.71
CA ALA A 115 14.80 -9.69 6.34
C ALA A 115 16.27 -9.56 5.92
N ASP A 116 16.95 -10.70 5.76
CA ASP A 116 18.40 -10.78 5.53
C ASP A 116 18.93 -9.89 4.41
N ASN A 117 18.14 -9.69 3.35
CA ASN A 117 18.54 -8.91 2.18
C ASN A 117 17.53 -7.81 1.80
N THR A 118 16.43 -7.67 2.54
CA THR A 118 15.36 -6.71 2.18
C THR A 118 14.73 -6.10 3.39
N ILE A 119 14.54 -4.79 3.36
CA ILE A 119 13.88 -4.03 4.41
C ILE A 119 12.76 -3.20 3.79
N ASP A 120 11.52 -3.44 4.23
CA ASP A 120 10.29 -2.86 3.69
C ASP A 120 9.67 -1.87 4.69
N TYR A 121 9.52 -0.62 4.24
CA TYR A 121 8.87 0.44 4.98
C TYR A 121 7.71 1.07 4.20
N LEU A 122 6.72 1.55 4.97
CA LEU A 122 5.81 2.60 4.54
C LEU A 122 6.21 3.91 5.21
N ALA A 123 6.41 4.95 4.42
CA ALA A 123 6.74 6.29 4.90
C ALA A 123 5.72 7.31 4.39
N TRP A 124 5.28 8.21 5.26
CA TRP A 124 4.38 9.30 4.90
C TRP A 124 5.15 10.62 4.85
N ILE A 125 5.22 11.19 3.66
CA ILE A 125 6.03 12.37 3.35
C ILE A 125 5.12 13.60 3.31
N GLN A 126 5.25 14.47 4.31
CA GLN A 126 4.46 15.70 4.44
C GLN A 126 5.02 16.83 3.58
N ASP A 127 6.34 16.90 3.43
CA ASP A 127 7.00 17.92 2.62
C ASP A 127 6.65 17.74 1.13
N LYS A 128 5.97 18.74 0.57
CA LYS A 128 5.50 18.76 -0.82
C LYS A 128 6.65 18.72 -1.83
N ASP A 129 7.79 19.30 -1.50
CA ASP A 129 8.94 19.34 -2.41
C ASP A 129 9.61 17.96 -2.52
N MET A 130 9.38 17.09 -1.53
CA MET A 130 9.82 15.70 -1.49
C MET A 130 8.77 14.71 -2.01
N GLN A 131 7.59 15.17 -2.44
CA GLN A 131 6.55 14.28 -3.00
C GLN A 131 6.78 13.89 -4.47
N SER A 132 7.94 14.19 -5.05
CA SER A 132 8.35 13.55 -6.30
C SER A 132 9.29 12.38 -6.01
N PRO A 133 9.17 11.23 -6.70
CA PRO A 133 10.04 10.08 -6.47
C PRO A 133 11.53 10.40 -6.55
N SER A 134 11.92 11.27 -7.49
CA SER A 134 13.31 11.70 -7.66
C SER A 134 13.80 12.62 -6.53
N ALA A 135 12.96 13.53 -6.03
CA ALA A 135 13.32 14.37 -4.90
C ALA A 135 13.44 13.55 -3.61
N LEU A 136 12.48 12.64 -3.37
CA LEU A 136 12.53 11.69 -2.26
C LEU A 136 13.78 10.83 -2.32
N PHE A 137 14.12 10.27 -3.50
CA PHE A 137 15.33 9.48 -3.65
C PHE A 137 16.60 10.28 -3.37
N ARG A 138 16.68 11.53 -3.86
CA ARG A 138 17.83 12.40 -3.59
C ARG A 138 18.01 12.66 -2.10
N GLU A 139 16.92 12.92 -1.39
CA GLU A 139 16.93 13.14 0.05
C GLU A 139 17.29 11.87 0.82
N LEU A 140 16.65 10.75 0.51
CA LEU A 140 16.97 9.41 1.04
C LEU A 140 18.45 9.11 0.89
N ARG A 141 19.01 9.32 -0.30
CA ARG A 141 20.43 9.06 -0.58
C ARG A 141 21.35 9.96 0.24
N ARG A 142 21.02 11.25 0.36
CA ARG A 142 21.81 12.20 1.15
C ARG A 142 21.85 11.80 2.61
N GLU A 143 20.68 11.56 3.19
CA GLU A 143 20.52 11.28 4.60
C GLU A 143 21.03 9.88 4.99
N PHE A 144 20.80 8.87 4.15
CA PHE A 144 21.33 7.54 4.39
C PHE A 144 22.86 7.52 4.36
N ASN A 145 23.49 8.15 3.35
CA ASN A 145 24.95 8.19 3.25
C ASN A 145 25.59 9.02 4.39
N ALA A 146 24.82 9.90 5.05
CA ALA A 146 25.28 10.58 6.26
C ALA A 146 25.23 9.68 7.50
N ASN A 147 24.33 8.70 7.52
CA ASN A 147 24.13 7.75 8.62
C ASN A 147 24.89 6.42 8.44
N PHE A 148 25.37 6.12 7.23
CA PHE A 148 26.07 4.90 6.89
C PHE A 148 27.21 5.16 5.91
N SER A 149 28.45 4.85 6.31
CA SER A 149 29.67 5.15 5.54
C SER A 149 30.22 3.95 4.76
N GLN A 150 29.81 2.73 5.10
CA GLN A 150 30.33 1.48 4.52
C GLN A 150 29.66 1.07 3.20
N GLY A 151 28.73 1.88 2.69
CA GLY A 151 28.07 1.65 1.41
C GLY A 151 27.25 2.85 0.98
N LYS A 152 26.65 2.77 -0.20
CA LYS A 152 25.87 3.86 -0.81
C LYS A 152 24.51 3.38 -1.26
N LEU A 153 23.52 4.27 -1.16
CA LEU A 153 22.24 4.04 -1.83
C LEU A 153 22.35 4.26 -3.33
N LYS A 154 21.82 3.28 -4.07
CA LYS A 154 21.62 3.30 -5.51
C LYS A 154 20.16 3.09 -5.85
N GLN A 155 19.73 3.74 -6.91
CA GLN A 155 18.40 3.57 -7.45
C GLN A 155 18.29 2.20 -8.15
N ILE A 156 17.30 1.40 -7.79
CA ILE A 156 16.86 0.22 -8.55
C ILE A 156 15.58 0.56 -9.32
N THR A 157 14.58 1.13 -8.63
CA THR A 157 13.30 1.51 -9.24
C THR A 157 12.74 2.75 -8.55
N LEU A 158 12.32 3.75 -9.33
CA LEU A 158 11.51 4.87 -8.84
C LEU A 158 10.20 4.90 -9.61
N ASN A 159 9.12 4.59 -8.92
CA ASN A 159 7.75 4.76 -9.40
C ASN A 159 7.03 5.76 -8.48
N ARG A 160 5.84 6.22 -8.88
CA ARG A 160 5.07 7.28 -8.21
C ARG A 160 4.92 7.10 -6.69
N LYS A 161 4.80 5.86 -6.20
CA LYS A 161 4.69 5.53 -4.76
C LYS A 161 5.56 4.34 -4.33
N LEU A 162 6.30 3.73 -5.25
CA LEU A 162 7.18 2.60 -4.96
C LEU A 162 8.62 3.01 -5.25
N ILE A 163 9.45 2.98 -4.22
CA ILE A 163 10.87 3.31 -4.26
C ILE A 163 11.62 2.03 -3.89
N VAL A 164 12.43 1.51 -4.80
CA VAL A 164 13.32 0.38 -4.54
C VAL A 164 14.75 0.87 -4.70
N VAL A 165 15.54 0.70 -3.66
CA VAL A 165 16.93 1.15 -3.60
C VAL A 165 17.84 0.02 -3.20
N GLY A 166 19.03 -0.03 -3.80
CA GLY A 166 20.08 -0.97 -3.48
C GLY A 166 21.07 -0.34 -2.51
N VAL A 167 21.53 -1.11 -1.53
CA VAL A 167 22.69 -0.80 -0.70
C VAL A 167 23.87 -1.62 -1.22
N GLU A 168 24.89 -0.94 -1.74
CA GLU A 168 26.14 -1.52 -2.28
C GLU A 168 27.38 -0.82 -1.72
#